data_AF-A0A7C5RXT3-F1
#
_entry.id   AF-A0A7C5RXT3-F1
#
_cell.length_a   1.000
_cell.length_b   1.000
_cell.length_c   1.000
_cell.angle_alpha   90.00
_cell.angle_beta   90.00
_cell.angle_gamma   90.00
#
_symmetry.space_group_name_H-M   'P 1'
#
loop_
_entity.id
_entity.type
_entity.pdbx_description
1 polymer ?
#
loop_
_entity_poly.entity_id
_entity_poly.type
_entity_poly.pdbx_seq_one_letter_code
_entity_poly.pdbx_strand_id
1 'polypeptide(L)'
;MITKVEPSHSTLKKLFKIANILLNNDIKYIFEFGSRYGEDTAEFAKKYSNATVYAFECNPNTLDICRKRLFKYKNVILTEKAITEEDKTVAFFVIDKENTVTTWADGNQGASSLLKVSGKYEVEKYAQKEVTVEGITLNSFMQNNNIPSIDLLWMDIQGAELMALKGLKKKISSVKIIHLEVEFMEIYHSQPLFDEIKNHLINNNFRFVGFSAKGKYSADAIFVNNNVFDERYQEKITSILNQRQVSFIQTIKHKLESLFILLIKKSRKLLKKCIRLFVIAILLLAKKVRRFENSFPVYSPEFTSREIKLWYLKVIKPLFCIDVQFRKNIKSDIPIDIIIPTIKKDAYLLSHVIIAAKTQIKHPISNIFIIAPNDSQIITIAKEQSCTFINENSVLKNITKESIVYNVEGSDRSGWLFQQLLKLSGDTISTQEHFLILDSDTIFTRPVVFIHRNKVIFNHSDESHKPYYEVYRKIFGSPIKSSLSFVSHYMLWSKTYLQEMKNTIENKIMICGKT
;
A
#
# COMPACT_ATOMS: atom_id res chain seq x y z
N MET A 1 -21.88 23.14 -20.76
CA MET A 1 -20.52 23.45 -20.26
C MET A 1 -19.68 22.19 -20.37
N ILE A 2 -18.66 22.18 -21.22
CA ILE A 2 -17.71 21.06 -21.32
C ILE A 2 -16.92 21.03 -20.01
N THR A 3 -16.98 19.91 -19.29
CA THR A 3 -16.16 19.66 -18.10
C THR A 3 -14.71 19.93 -18.44
N LYS A 4 -14.01 20.71 -17.61
CA LYS A 4 -12.60 21.06 -17.81
C LYS A 4 -11.78 19.76 -17.73
N VAL A 5 -11.47 19.16 -18.88
CA VAL A 5 -10.59 17.99 -18.99
C VAL A 5 -9.19 18.44 -18.57
N GLU A 6 -8.60 17.73 -17.63
CA GLU A 6 -7.28 18.06 -17.08
C GLU A 6 -6.19 17.27 -17.83
N PRO A 7 -5.02 17.88 -18.13
CA PRO A 7 -3.92 17.19 -18.79
C PRO A 7 -3.38 16.01 -17.97
N SER A 8 -2.61 15.15 -18.65
CA SER A 8 -1.90 13.97 -18.18
C SER A 8 -0.70 14.31 -17.28
N HIS A 9 -0.91 15.20 -16.29
CA HIS A 9 0.13 15.88 -15.51
C HIS A 9 1.17 14.95 -14.88
N SER A 10 0.76 13.78 -14.37
CA SER A 10 1.70 12.82 -13.75
C SER A 10 2.66 12.26 -14.79
N THR A 11 2.10 11.79 -15.91
CA THR A 11 2.81 11.18 -17.02
C THR A 11 3.73 12.20 -17.70
N LEU A 12 3.21 13.40 -18.03
CA LEU A 12 3.99 14.50 -18.59
C LEU A 12 5.16 14.92 -17.68
N LYS A 13 4.94 15.04 -16.36
CA LYS A 13 6.03 15.39 -15.43
C LYS A 13 7.16 14.36 -15.42
N LYS A 14 6.83 13.06 -15.52
CA LYS A 14 7.85 12.00 -15.61
C LYS A 14 8.61 12.12 -16.93
N LEU A 15 7.88 12.26 -18.05
CA LEU A 15 8.49 12.44 -19.36
C LEU A 15 9.41 13.67 -19.41
N PHE A 16 8.96 14.83 -18.94
CA PHE A 16 9.77 16.05 -18.92
C PHE A 16 11.07 15.89 -18.12
N LYS A 17 11.02 15.21 -16.97
CA LYS A 17 12.24 14.92 -16.19
C LYS A 17 13.21 14.04 -16.99
N ILE A 18 12.70 12.98 -17.61
CA ILE A 18 13.51 12.04 -18.41
C ILE A 18 14.11 12.76 -19.62
N ALA A 19 13.29 13.50 -20.37
CA ALA A 19 13.69 14.28 -21.53
C ALA A 19 14.78 15.31 -21.20
N ASN A 20 14.59 16.05 -20.11
CA ASN A 20 15.57 17.07 -19.68
C ASN A 20 16.91 16.46 -19.27
N ILE A 21 16.92 15.25 -18.71
CA ILE A 21 18.15 14.53 -18.36
C ILE A 21 18.88 14.06 -19.61
N LEU A 22 18.16 13.44 -20.54
CA LEU A 22 18.75 12.81 -21.72
C LEU A 22 19.16 13.82 -22.80
N LEU A 23 18.40 14.90 -22.94
CA LEU A 23 18.60 15.90 -24.00
C LEU A 23 19.19 17.22 -23.48
N ASN A 24 19.61 17.26 -22.21
CA ASN A 24 20.20 18.44 -21.56
C ASN A 24 19.34 19.72 -21.73
N ASN A 25 18.01 19.58 -21.68
CA ASN A 25 17.01 20.63 -21.95
C ASN A 25 17.02 21.23 -23.37
N ASP A 26 17.78 20.68 -24.33
CA ASP A 26 17.76 21.11 -25.73
C ASP A 26 16.66 20.37 -26.50
N ILE A 27 15.42 20.86 -26.36
CA ILE A 27 14.23 20.32 -27.02
C ILE A 27 13.71 21.38 -27.99
N LYS A 28 13.56 20.99 -29.26
CA LYS A 28 13.20 21.86 -30.39
C LYS A 28 11.94 21.38 -31.10
N TYR A 29 11.78 20.08 -31.29
CA TYR A 29 10.66 19.52 -32.07
C TYR A 29 9.90 18.47 -31.25
N ILE A 30 8.66 18.80 -30.91
CA ILE A 30 7.74 17.94 -30.16
C ILE A 30 6.57 17.59 -31.05
N PHE A 31 6.20 16.31 -31.08
CA PHE A 31 5.04 15.81 -31.81
C PHE A 31 4.08 15.15 -30.83
N GLU A 32 2.80 15.47 -30.97
CA GLU A 32 1.72 14.89 -30.18
C GLU A 32 0.61 14.40 -31.10
N PHE A 33 0.29 13.11 -31.02
CA PHE A 33 -0.81 12.49 -31.76
C PHE A 33 -1.95 12.16 -30.82
N GLY A 34 -3.17 12.56 -31.21
CA GLY A 34 -4.35 12.43 -30.37
C GLY A 34 -4.47 13.58 -29.38
N SER A 35 -4.34 14.82 -29.86
CA SER A 35 -4.34 16.01 -28.98
C SER A 35 -5.67 16.20 -28.24
N ARG A 36 -6.75 15.55 -28.68
CA ARG A 36 -8.12 15.59 -28.17
C ARG A 36 -8.65 17.02 -28.07
N TYR A 37 -8.53 17.65 -26.91
CA TYR A 37 -8.92 19.05 -26.71
C TYR A 37 -7.74 20.03 -26.58
N GLY A 38 -6.51 19.56 -26.79
CA GLY A 38 -5.25 20.30 -26.74
C GLY A 38 -4.69 20.51 -25.32
N GLU A 39 -5.11 19.69 -24.35
CA GLU A 39 -4.69 19.79 -22.94
C GLU A 39 -3.21 19.51 -22.74
N ASP A 40 -2.71 18.40 -23.28
CA ASP A 40 -1.33 17.96 -23.12
C ASP A 40 -0.41 18.81 -24.02
N THR A 41 -0.86 19.14 -25.24
CA THR A 41 -0.21 20.12 -26.11
C THR A 41 0.08 21.44 -25.41
N ALA A 42 -0.90 21.97 -24.67
CA ALA A 42 -0.75 23.22 -23.96
C ALA A 42 0.31 23.14 -22.85
N GLU A 43 0.50 21.98 -22.24
CA GLU A 43 1.56 21.75 -21.25
C GLU A 43 2.94 21.64 -21.91
N PHE A 44 3.06 20.95 -23.05
CA PHE A 44 4.28 20.96 -23.86
C PHE A 44 4.67 22.38 -24.27
N ALA A 45 3.72 23.15 -24.79
CA ALA A 45 3.93 24.51 -25.26
C ALA A 45 4.43 25.46 -24.15
N LYS A 46 3.87 25.33 -22.94
CA LYS A 46 4.32 26.08 -21.76
C LYS A 46 5.69 25.64 -21.28
N LYS A 47 5.94 24.33 -21.24
CA LYS A 47 7.17 23.77 -20.67
C LYS A 47 8.38 24.06 -21.54
N TYR A 48 8.21 24.00 -22.86
CA TYR A 48 9.24 24.19 -23.87
C TYR A 48 8.85 25.33 -24.81
N SER A 49 8.84 26.56 -24.29
CA SER A 49 8.40 27.75 -25.03
C SER A 49 9.24 28.05 -26.29
N ASN A 50 10.46 27.53 -26.35
CA ASN A 50 11.38 27.67 -27.49
C ASN A 50 11.29 26.50 -28.48
N ALA A 51 10.56 25.43 -28.13
CA ALA A 51 10.31 24.30 -29.02
C ALA A 51 9.05 24.56 -29.85
N THR A 52 9.02 24.02 -31.06
CA THR A 52 7.80 23.89 -31.85
C THR A 52 7.07 22.60 -31.47
N VAL A 53 5.79 22.72 -31.15
CA VAL A 53 4.90 21.60 -30.84
C VAL A 53 3.95 21.38 -32.02
N TYR A 54 4.10 20.24 -32.69
CA TYR A 54 3.20 19.80 -33.76
C TYR A 54 2.13 18.90 -33.15
N ALA A 55 0.94 19.46 -32.99
CA ALA A 55 -0.23 18.76 -32.47
C ALA A 55 -1.07 18.20 -33.61
N PHE A 56 -1.44 16.93 -33.52
CA PHE A 56 -2.33 16.28 -34.47
C PHE A 56 -3.63 15.89 -33.79
N GLU A 57 -4.74 16.24 -34.43
CA GLU A 57 -6.09 15.86 -34.05
C GLU A 57 -6.95 15.77 -35.31
N CYS A 58 -7.80 14.75 -35.42
CA CYS A 58 -8.68 14.57 -36.59
C CYS A 58 -10.16 14.43 -36.22
N ASN A 59 -10.47 14.35 -34.93
CA ASN A 59 -11.82 14.14 -34.44
C ASN A 59 -12.66 15.43 -34.59
N PRO A 60 -13.68 15.44 -35.46
CA PRO A 60 -14.54 16.61 -35.64
C PRO A 60 -15.27 17.00 -34.34
N ASN A 61 -15.48 16.07 -33.41
CA ASN A 61 -16.15 16.35 -32.13
C ASN A 61 -15.27 17.18 -31.18
N THR A 62 -13.95 17.22 -31.38
CA THR A 62 -13.01 17.86 -30.44
C THR A 62 -12.21 19.01 -31.06
N LEU A 63 -12.08 19.02 -32.39
CA LEU A 63 -11.27 19.99 -33.15
C LEU A 63 -11.57 21.45 -32.82
N ASP A 64 -12.84 21.85 -32.72
CA ASP A 64 -13.19 23.24 -32.40
C ASP A 64 -12.68 23.69 -31.03
N ILE A 65 -12.71 22.80 -30.05
CA ILE A 65 -12.21 23.08 -28.70
C ILE A 65 -10.68 23.08 -28.71
N CYS A 66 -10.08 22.12 -29.41
CA CYS A 66 -8.64 22.02 -29.60
C CYS A 66 -8.09 23.33 -30.21
N ARG A 67 -8.64 23.77 -31.34
CA ARG A 67 -8.29 25.02 -32.02
C ARG A 67 -8.38 26.23 -31.10
N LYS A 68 -9.51 26.39 -30.39
CA LYS A 68 -9.70 27.50 -29.43
C LYS A 68 -8.69 27.48 -28.29
N ARG A 69 -8.34 26.31 -27.77
CA ARG A 69 -7.37 26.17 -26.67
C ARG A 69 -5.96 26.48 -27.13
N LEU A 70 -5.59 26.01 -28.32
CA LEU A 70 -4.24 26.09 -28.84
C LEU A 70 -3.91 27.43 -29.50
N PHE A 71 -4.91 28.18 -29.95
CA PHE A 71 -4.75 29.48 -30.62
C PHE A 71 -3.82 30.48 -29.91
N LYS A 72 -3.77 30.46 -28.58
CA LYS A 72 -2.93 31.38 -27.79
C LYS A 72 -1.44 31.00 -27.71
N TYR A 73 -1.07 29.79 -28.14
CA TYR A 73 0.31 29.31 -28.07
C TYR A 73 1.00 29.49 -29.42
N LYS A 74 1.89 30.49 -29.49
CA LYS A 74 2.59 30.85 -30.73
C LYS A 74 3.55 29.77 -31.24
N ASN A 75 3.96 28.86 -30.37
CA ASN A 75 4.88 27.77 -30.68
C ASN A 75 4.16 26.44 -30.97
N VAL A 76 2.83 26.45 -31.13
CA VAL A 76 2.02 25.27 -31.47
C VAL A 76 1.53 25.37 -32.90
N ILE A 77 1.63 24.27 -33.64
CA ILE A 77 1.04 24.10 -34.97
C ILE A 77 0.05 22.94 -34.88
N LEU A 78 -1.25 23.24 -34.96
CA LEU A 78 -2.30 22.24 -35.01
C LEU A 78 -2.48 21.76 -36.45
N THR A 79 -2.37 20.45 -36.65
CA THR A 79 -2.62 19.76 -37.91
C THR A 79 -3.90 18.93 -37.78
N GLU A 80 -4.93 19.32 -38.54
CA GLU A 80 -6.26 18.71 -38.47
C GLU A 80 -6.36 17.43 -39.33
N LYS A 81 -5.43 16.49 -39.12
CA LYS A 81 -5.29 15.25 -39.90
C LYS A 81 -4.97 14.06 -39.00
N ALA A 82 -5.39 12.87 -39.40
CA ALA A 82 -4.98 11.62 -38.76
C ALA A 82 -3.55 11.26 -39.17
N ILE A 83 -2.77 10.68 -38.25
CA ILE A 83 -1.50 10.06 -38.61
C ILE A 83 -1.76 8.63 -39.11
N THR A 84 -1.25 8.32 -40.29
CA THR A 84 -1.50 7.06 -41.00
C THR A 84 -0.22 6.45 -41.56
N GLU A 85 -0.31 5.20 -42.04
CA GLU A 85 0.81 4.51 -42.72
C GLU A 85 0.98 4.97 -44.19
N GLU A 86 -0.06 5.55 -44.78
CA GLU A 86 -0.10 6.10 -46.15
C GLU A 86 -0.83 7.44 -46.20
N ASP A 87 -0.44 8.33 -47.12
CA ASP A 87 -1.10 9.62 -47.35
C ASP A 87 -2.43 9.40 -48.08
N LYS A 88 -3.49 9.13 -47.32
CA LYS A 88 -4.81 8.90 -47.87
C LYS A 88 -5.90 9.30 -46.89
N THR A 89 -7.06 9.58 -47.44
CA THR A 89 -8.29 9.71 -46.67
C THR A 89 -8.68 8.35 -46.08
N VAL A 90 -8.99 8.32 -44.79
CA VAL A 90 -9.26 7.09 -44.02
C VAL A 90 -10.55 7.18 -43.24
N ALA A 91 -11.13 6.02 -42.92
CA ALA A 91 -12.22 5.92 -41.97
C ALA A 91 -11.70 6.19 -40.54
N PHE A 92 -12.48 6.95 -39.77
CA PHE A 92 -12.23 7.25 -38.38
C PHE A 92 -13.50 7.02 -37.58
N PHE A 93 -13.37 6.34 -36.45
CA PHE A 93 -14.49 5.89 -35.63
C PHE A 93 -14.64 6.81 -34.44
N VAL A 94 -15.43 7.87 -34.62
CA VAL A 94 -15.72 8.84 -33.56
C VAL A 94 -16.65 8.22 -32.53
N ILE A 95 -16.41 8.54 -31.27
CA ILE A 95 -17.28 8.08 -30.19
C ILE A 95 -18.63 8.77 -30.25
N ASP A 96 -19.67 7.94 -30.35
CA ASP A 96 -21.05 8.38 -30.22
C ASP A 96 -21.40 8.53 -28.74
N LYS A 97 -21.30 9.78 -28.27
CA LYS A 97 -21.50 10.13 -26.86
C LYS A 97 -22.85 9.65 -26.32
N GLU A 98 -23.91 9.70 -27.11
CA GLU A 98 -25.27 9.39 -26.62
C GLU A 98 -25.47 7.89 -26.36
N ASN A 99 -24.79 7.05 -27.14
CA ASN A 99 -24.94 5.59 -27.09
C ASN A 99 -23.80 4.87 -26.36
N THR A 100 -22.75 5.61 -25.97
CA THR A 100 -21.59 5.06 -25.25
C THR A 100 -21.87 4.92 -23.75
N VAL A 101 -21.53 3.76 -23.19
CA VAL A 101 -21.63 3.50 -21.75
C VAL A 101 -20.25 3.70 -21.11
N THR A 102 -20.10 4.83 -20.42
CA THR A 102 -18.84 5.26 -19.79
C THR A 102 -19.09 6.12 -18.56
N THR A 103 -18.06 6.27 -17.71
CA THR A 103 -18.02 7.27 -16.64
C THR A 103 -17.61 8.68 -17.11
N TRP A 104 -17.13 8.83 -18.35
CA TRP A 104 -16.68 10.11 -18.90
C TRP A 104 -17.85 10.95 -19.43
N ALA A 105 -18.00 12.17 -18.92
CA ALA A 105 -19.15 13.04 -19.23
C ALA A 105 -19.24 13.49 -20.71
N ASP A 106 -18.14 13.42 -21.45
CA ASP A 106 -18.07 13.69 -22.88
C ASP A 106 -18.26 12.43 -23.75
N GLY A 107 -18.58 11.28 -23.13
CA GLY A 107 -18.61 10.00 -23.81
C GLY A 107 -17.23 9.37 -23.97
N ASN A 108 -16.17 9.97 -23.42
CA ASN A 108 -14.78 9.61 -23.68
C ASN A 108 -14.38 9.84 -25.15
N GLN A 109 -14.44 11.09 -25.63
CA GLN A 109 -14.08 11.40 -27.02
C GLN A 109 -12.63 10.99 -27.38
N GLY A 110 -11.76 10.88 -26.38
CA GLY A 110 -10.38 10.38 -26.55
C GLY A 110 -10.31 8.92 -27.00
N ALA A 111 -11.35 8.11 -26.75
CA ALA A 111 -11.44 6.72 -27.21
C ALA A 111 -11.79 6.58 -28.71
N SER A 112 -11.83 7.69 -29.46
CA SER A 112 -12.00 7.63 -30.92
C SER A 112 -10.73 7.13 -31.58
N SER A 113 -10.84 6.30 -32.60
CA SER A 113 -9.69 5.61 -33.19
C SER A 113 -9.86 5.42 -34.70
N LEU A 114 -8.75 5.18 -35.39
CA LEU A 114 -8.76 4.62 -36.75
C LEU A 114 -9.23 3.16 -36.78
N LEU A 115 -9.35 2.52 -35.61
CA LEU A 115 -9.80 1.14 -35.46
C LEU A 115 -11.21 1.06 -34.87
N LYS A 116 -11.97 0.05 -35.32
CA LYS A 116 -13.29 -0.26 -34.75
C LYS A 116 -13.12 -0.91 -33.38
N VAL A 117 -13.97 -0.54 -32.41
CA VAL A 117 -14.01 -1.20 -31.10
C VAL A 117 -14.33 -2.69 -31.26
N SER A 118 -13.65 -3.54 -30.49
CA SER A 118 -13.78 -5.01 -30.58
C SER A 118 -14.96 -5.57 -29.77
N GLY A 119 -15.48 -4.80 -28.83
CA GLY A 119 -16.47 -5.24 -27.83
C GLY A 119 -15.89 -6.10 -26.69
N LYS A 120 -14.57 -6.37 -26.67
CA LYS A 120 -13.91 -7.17 -25.64
C LYS A 120 -13.56 -6.37 -24.37
N TYR A 121 -13.54 -5.04 -24.45
CA TYR A 121 -13.18 -4.19 -23.31
C TYR A 121 -14.29 -4.18 -22.25
N GLU A 122 -13.97 -4.70 -21.06
CA GLU A 122 -14.95 -4.92 -19.99
C GLU A 122 -15.33 -3.65 -19.22
N VAL A 123 -14.55 -2.58 -19.35
CA VAL A 123 -14.69 -1.36 -18.53
C VAL A 123 -15.69 -0.38 -19.13
N GLU A 124 -15.64 -0.19 -20.45
CA GLU A 124 -16.48 0.76 -21.17
C GLU A 124 -17.07 0.09 -22.41
N LYS A 125 -18.30 0.46 -22.77
CA LYS A 125 -18.94 -0.01 -24.01
C LYS A 125 -19.07 1.17 -24.96
N TYR A 126 -18.16 1.25 -25.92
CA TYR A 126 -18.13 2.32 -26.91
C TYR A 126 -19.15 2.08 -28.01
N ALA A 127 -19.99 3.07 -28.26
CA ALA A 127 -20.72 3.20 -29.51
C ALA A 127 -19.91 4.13 -30.43
N GLN A 128 -19.76 3.75 -31.69
CA GLN A 128 -18.96 4.51 -32.66
C GLN A 128 -19.80 4.89 -33.89
N LYS A 129 -19.50 6.06 -34.44
CA LYS A 129 -19.95 6.50 -35.77
C LYS A 129 -18.74 6.57 -36.68
N GLU A 130 -18.88 6.08 -37.90
CA GLU A 130 -17.83 6.18 -38.91
C GLU A 130 -17.90 7.55 -39.59
N VAL A 131 -16.77 8.24 -39.64
CA VAL A 131 -16.57 9.46 -40.42
C VAL A 131 -15.31 9.31 -41.26
N THR A 132 -15.12 10.22 -42.20
CA THR A 132 -13.97 10.23 -43.09
C THR A 132 -13.07 11.41 -42.75
N VAL A 133 -11.77 11.16 -42.59
CA VAL A 133 -10.78 12.20 -42.26
C VAL A 133 -9.57 12.09 -43.18
N GLU A 134 -8.88 13.22 -43.40
CA GLU A 134 -7.61 13.22 -44.12
C GLU A 134 -6.52 12.56 -43.27
N GLY A 135 -5.82 11.59 -43.85
CA GLY A 135 -4.64 10.96 -43.27
C GLY A 135 -3.35 11.51 -43.87
N ILE A 136 -2.30 11.57 -43.06
CA ILE A 136 -0.93 11.91 -43.48
C ILE A 136 0.08 11.03 -42.76
N THR A 137 1.11 10.58 -43.48
CA THR A 137 2.24 9.91 -42.87
C THR A 137 3.14 10.91 -42.16
N LEU A 138 3.71 10.50 -41.03
CA LEU A 138 4.68 11.32 -40.33
C LEU A 138 5.91 11.62 -41.19
N ASN A 139 6.33 10.68 -42.06
CA ASN A 139 7.41 10.93 -43.00
C ASN A 139 7.10 12.08 -43.97
N SER A 140 5.92 12.08 -44.62
CA SER A 140 5.52 13.14 -45.56
C SER A 140 5.37 14.48 -44.84
N PHE A 141 4.77 14.49 -43.65
CA PHE A 141 4.67 15.72 -42.86
C PHE A 141 6.04 16.31 -42.53
N MET A 142 7.00 15.49 -42.07
CA MET A 142 8.36 15.94 -41.79
C MET A 142 9.09 16.45 -43.05
N GLN A 143 8.87 15.82 -44.22
CA GLN A 143 9.46 16.28 -45.49
C GLN A 143 8.90 17.65 -45.89
N ASN A 144 7.57 17.79 -45.89
CA ASN A 144 6.89 19.01 -46.32
C ASN A 144 7.23 20.22 -45.46
N ASN A 145 7.58 19.99 -44.18
CA ASN A 145 7.91 21.04 -43.22
C ASN A 145 9.41 21.16 -42.91
N ASN A 146 10.28 20.42 -43.64
CA ASN A 146 11.73 20.43 -43.44
C ASN A 146 12.16 20.14 -41.99
N ILE A 147 11.51 19.17 -41.34
CA ILE A 147 11.75 18.81 -39.94
C ILE A 147 12.84 17.72 -39.89
N PRO A 148 14.01 17.99 -39.29
CA PRO A 148 15.15 17.08 -39.37
C PRO A 148 15.06 15.91 -38.38
N SER A 149 14.42 16.10 -37.24
CA SER A 149 14.35 15.11 -36.16
C SER A 149 13.16 15.38 -35.25
N ILE A 150 12.80 14.39 -34.44
CA ILE A 150 11.78 14.51 -33.40
C ILE A 150 12.45 14.29 -32.04
N ASP A 151 12.44 15.31 -31.18
CA ASP A 151 13.02 15.18 -29.83
C ASP A 151 12.09 14.37 -28.93
N LEU A 152 10.80 14.72 -28.94
CA LEU A 152 9.76 14.04 -28.17
C LEU A 152 8.60 13.68 -29.10
N LEU A 153 8.25 12.40 -29.14
CA LEU A 153 7.05 11.89 -29.77
C LEU A 153 6.09 11.37 -28.70
N TRP A 154 4.92 11.98 -28.58
CA TRP A 154 3.83 11.58 -27.69
C TRP A 154 2.67 11.03 -28.51
N MET A 155 2.16 9.85 -28.17
CA MET A 155 1.05 9.23 -28.90
C MET A 155 0.03 8.61 -27.94
N ASP A 156 -1.20 9.04 -28.06
CA ASP A 156 -2.36 8.38 -27.45
C ASP A 156 -3.47 8.40 -28.51
N ILE A 157 -3.44 7.41 -29.40
CA ILE A 157 -4.31 7.31 -30.59
C ILE A 157 -5.07 5.98 -30.62
N GLN A 158 -5.21 5.36 -29.45
CA GLN A 158 -6.15 4.28 -29.18
C GLN A 158 -5.98 3.09 -30.14
N GLY A 159 -4.78 2.50 -30.12
CA GLY A 159 -4.43 1.30 -30.88
C GLY A 159 -3.84 1.56 -32.28
N ALA A 160 -3.73 2.82 -32.72
CA ALA A 160 -3.12 3.16 -34.00
C ALA A 160 -1.61 3.47 -33.91
N GLU A 161 -0.97 3.24 -32.76
CA GLU A 161 0.42 3.63 -32.48
C GLU A 161 1.41 2.95 -33.43
N LEU A 162 1.26 1.65 -33.68
CA LEU A 162 2.14 0.93 -34.61
C LEU A 162 1.97 1.42 -36.06
N MET A 163 0.75 1.81 -36.45
CA MET A 163 0.48 2.41 -37.77
C MET A 163 1.22 3.74 -37.92
N ALA A 164 1.14 4.60 -36.90
CA ALA A 164 1.87 5.87 -36.86
C ALA A 164 3.39 5.67 -36.92
N LEU A 165 3.92 4.70 -36.17
CA LEU A 165 5.34 4.35 -36.19
C LEU A 165 5.80 3.85 -37.57
N LYS A 166 5.02 3.00 -38.24
CA LYS A 166 5.35 2.55 -39.61
C LYS A 166 5.34 3.69 -40.62
N GLY A 167 4.48 4.70 -40.43
CA GLY A 167 4.44 5.93 -41.23
C GLY A 167 5.74 6.75 -41.22
N LEU A 168 6.65 6.53 -40.25
CA LEU A 168 7.99 7.13 -40.25
C LEU A 168 8.94 6.48 -41.26
N LYS A 169 8.70 5.23 -41.66
CA LYS A 169 9.63 4.45 -42.49
C LYS A 169 11.05 4.50 -41.91
N LYS A 170 12.06 4.81 -42.73
CA LYS A 170 13.46 4.94 -42.29
C LYS A 170 13.70 6.12 -41.33
N LYS A 171 12.81 7.12 -41.27
CA LYS A 171 12.99 8.28 -40.38
C LYS A 171 12.74 7.99 -38.91
N ILE A 172 12.27 6.79 -38.56
CA ILE A 172 12.10 6.40 -37.15
C ILE A 172 13.41 6.54 -36.34
N SER A 173 14.56 6.37 -37.00
CA SER A 173 15.88 6.58 -36.38
C SER A 173 16.17 8.02 -35.97
N SER A 174 15.40 8.99 -36.49
CA SER A 174 15.50 10.43 -36.16
C SER A 174 14.69 10.84 -34.93
N VAL A 175 13.93 9.91 -34.34
CA VAL A 175 13.16 10.13 -33.11
C VAL A 175 14.04 9.81 -31.91
N LYS A 176 14.10 10.70 -30.92
CA LYS A 176 14.97 10.55 -29.73
C LYS A 176 14.25 9.84 -28.59
N ILE A 177 13.06 10.31 -28.21
CA ILE A 177 12.26 9.75 -27.12
C ILE A 177 10.82 9.58 -27.59
N ILE A 178 10.24 8.42 -27.31
CA ILE A 178 8.87 8.08 -27.62
C ILE A 178 8.14 7.78 -26.32
N HIS A 179 7.00 8.43 -26.13
CA HIS A 179 6.00 8.11 -25.14
C HIS A 179 4.73 7.71 -25.88
N LEU A 180 4.15 6.57 -25.50
CA LEU A 180 2.90 6.11 -26.12
C LEU A 180 2.03 5.27 -25.18
N GLU A 181 0.72 5.29 -25.40
CA GLU A 181 -0.19 4.30 -24.80
C GLU A 181 0.01 2.93 -25.47
N VAL A 182 0.04 1.87 -24.67
CA VAL A 182 0.15 0.48 -25.12
C VAL A 182 -0.88 -0.39 -24.40
N GLU A 183 -1.39 -1.39 -25.08
CA GLU A 183 -2.42 -2.26 -24.54
C GLU A 183 -1.94 -3.69 -24.29
N PHE A 184 -2.52 -4.32 -23.28
CA PHE A 184 -2.26 -5.71 -22.88
C PHE A 184 -3.41 -6.63 -23.26
N MET A 185 -4.47 -6.09 -23.86
CA MET A 185 -5.58 -6.84 -24.44
C MET A 185 -6.19 -6.07 -25.61
N GLU A 186 -6.93 -6.78 -26.46
CA GLU A 186 -7.68 -6.17 -27.55
C GLU A 186 -8.86 -5.34 -27.02
N ILE A 187 -8.84 -4.03 -27.29
CA ILE A 187 -9.92 -3.06 -27.06
C ILE A 187 -10.57 -2.72 -28.41
N TYR A 188 -9.75 -2.51 -29.44
CA TYR A 188 -10.07 -2.28 -30.84
C TYR A 188 -9.59 -3.46 -31.68
N HIS A 189 -10.35 -3.77 -32.73
CA HIS A 189 -10.03 -4.88 -33.63
C HIS A 189 -8.65 -4.70 -34.27
N SER A 190 -7.83 -5.76 -34.19
CA SER A 190 -6.49 -5.83 -34.77
C SER A 190 -5.50 -4.76 -34.27
N GLN A 191 -5.76 -4.16 -33.11
CA GLN A 191 -4.77 -3.27 -32.50
C GLN A 191 -3.51 -4.05 -32.11
N PRO A 192 -2.32 -3.45 -32.22
CA PRO A 192 -1.09 -4.05 -31.74
C PRO A 192 -1.12 -4.09 -30.20
N LEU A 193 -0.64 -5.19 -29.61
CA LEU A 193 -0.38 -5.24 -28.18
C LEU A 193 1.02 -4.73 -27.84
N PHE A 194 1.28 -4.50 -26.55
CA PHE A 194 2.56 -4.01 -26.04
C PHE A 194 3.78 -4.75 -26.61
N ASP A 195 3.72 -6.08 -26.70
CA ASP A 195 4.86 -6.87 -27.19
C ASP A 195 5.15 -6.60 -28.68
N GLU A 196 4.12 -6.36 -29.50
CA GLU A 196 4.29 -6.03 -30.92
C GLU A 196 4.94 -4.65 -31.09
N ILE A 197 4.45 -3.65 -30.35
CA ILE A 197 5.03 -2.30 -30.38
C ILE A 197 6.46 -2.32 -29.84
N LYS A 198 6.70 -3.01 -28.71
CA LYS A 198 8.02 -3.15 -28.11
C LYS A 198 9.00 -3.81 -29.07
N ASN A 199 8.61 -4.89 -29.73
CA ASN A 199 9.46 -5.58 -30.70
C ASN A 199 9.77 -4.69 -31.91
N HIS A 200 8.77 -3.97 -32.43
CA HIS A 200 8.98 -3.01 -33.52
C HIS A 200 10.00 -1.92 -33.13
N LEU A 201 9.88 -1.35 -31.94
CA LEU A 201 10.77 -0.29 -31.46
C LEU A 201 12.18 -0.82 -31.15
N ILE A 202 12.33 -2.00 -30.55
CA ILE A 202 13.64 -2.64 -30.33
C ILE A 202 14.37 -2.89 -31.65
N ASN A 203 13.65 -3.40 -32.66
CA ASN A 203 14.22 -3.62 -33.99
C ASN A 203 14.64 -2.32 -34.69
N ASN A 204 14.15 -1.17 -34.24
CA ASN A 204 14.52 0.17 -34.72
C ASN A 204 15.46 0.92 -33.77
N ASN A 205 16.24 0.18 -32.95
CA ASN A 205 17.27 0.72 -32.06
C ASN A 205 16.74 1.57 -30.89
N PHE A 206 15.53 1.29 -30.42
CA PHE A 206 15.01 1.84 -29.17
C PHE A 206 15.12 0.84 -28.03
N ARG A 207 15.25 1.36 -26.82
CA ARG A 207 15.11 0.59 -25.59
C ARG A 207 13.88 1.02 -24.82
N PHE A 208 13.19 0.05 -24.24
CA PHE A 208 12.12 0.29 -23.28
C PHE A 208 12.72 0.68 -21.93
N VAL A 209 12.40 1.88 -21.43
CA VAL A 209 12.93 2.36 -20.14
C VAL A 209 11.94 2.20 -18.98
N GLY A 210 10.66 2.00 -19.28
CA GLY A 210 9.63 1.65 -18.31
C GLY A 210 8.29 2.34 -18.55
N PHE A 211 7.36 2.15 -17.62
CA PHE A 211 6.01 2.72 -17.69
C PHE A 211 5.89 3.98 -16.84
N SER A 212 5.42 5.09 -17.42
CA SER A 212 5.07 6.30 -16.67
C SER A 212 3.75 6.15 -15.91
N ALA A 213 2.83 5.35 -16.43
CA ALA A 213 1.59 4.90 -15.81
C ALA A 213 1.30 3.46 -16.28
N LYS A 214 0.72 2.62 -15.42
CA LYS A 214 0.39 1.23 -15.77
C LYS A 214 -0.95 0.85 -15.17
N GLY A 215 -1.91 0.57 -16.04
CA GLY A 215 -3.22 0.01 -15.71
C GLY A 215 -3.25 -1.52 -15.83
N LYS A 216 -4.45 -2.08 -15.67
CA LYS A 216 -4.70 -3.52 -15.88
C LYS A 216 -4.68 -3.88 -17.37
N TYR A 217 -5.22 -3.00 -18.22
CA TYR A 217 -5.50 -3.27 -19.62
C TYR A 217 -4.62 -2.45 -20.58
N SER A 218 -4.16 -1.27 -20.17
CA SER A 218 -3.22 -0.43 -20.92
C SER A 218 -2.16 0.19 -20.01
N ALA A 219 -1.14 0.80 -20.60
CA ALA A 219 -0.08 1.52 -19.90
C ALA A 219 0.52 2.63 -20.78
N ASP A 220 1.10 3.64 -20.13
CA ASP A 220 1.92 4.66 -20.77
C ASP A 220 3.38 4.19 -20.79
N ALA A 221 3.89 3.78 -21.94
CA ALA A 221 5.24 3.29 -22.12
C ALA A 221 6.20 4.38 -22.61
N ILE A 222 7.44 4.36 -22.12
CA ILE A 222 8.52 5.23 -22.60
C ILE A 222 9.61 4.38 -23.24
N PHE A 223 9.99 4.78 -24.45
CA PHE A 223 11.10 4.24 -25.22
C PHE A 223 12.09 5.34 -25.55
N VAL A 224 13.37 5.00 -25.53
CA VAL A 224 14.46 5.94 -25.82
C VAL A 224 15.35 5.34 -26.90
N ASN A 225 15.73 6.14 -27.90
CA ASN A 225 16.68 5.74 -28.92
C ASN A 225 18.05 5.49 -28.27
N ASN A 226 18.68 4.35 -28.55
CA ASN A 226 19.98 4.02 -27.95
C ASN A 226 21.05 5.07 -28.27
N ASN A 227 20.93 5.82 -29.37
CA ASN A 227 21.87 6.87 -29.75
C ASN A 227 21.87 8.09 -28.80
N VAL A 228 20.83 8.28 -28.01
CA VAL A 228 20.74 9.38 -27.01
C VAL A 228 20.71 8.86 -25.57
N PHE A 229 20.76 7.53 -25.38
CA PHE A 229 20.71 6.93 -24.07
C PHE A 229 22.12 6.71 -23.51
N ASP A 230 22.32 7.13 -22.27
CA ASP A 230 23.55 6.87 -21.51
C ASP A 230 23.20 6.01 -20.27
N GLU A 231 23.89 4.88 -20.12
CA GLU A 231 23.69 3.92 -19.02
C GLU A 231 23.83 4.56 -17.64
N ARG A 232 24.60 5.65 -17.51
CA ARG A 232 24.72 6.41 -16.24
C ARG A 232 23.41 7.02 -15.77
N TYR A 233 22.42 7.19 -16.66
CA TYR A 233 21.10 7.72 -16.29
C TYR A 233 20.05 6.64 -15.97
N GLN A 234 20.36 5.35 -16.16
CA GLN A 234 19.41 4.24 -15.97
C GLN A 234 18.77 4.24 -14.57
N GLU A 235 19.58 4.37 -13.51
CA GLU A 235 19.07 4.39 -12.13
C GLU A 235 18.17 5.62 -11.86
N LYS A 236 18.57 6.78 -12.37
CA LYS A 236 17.83 8.03 -12.19
C LYS A 236 16.48 7.99 -12.92
N ILE A 237 16.45 7.45 -14.13
CA ILE A 237 15.22 7.24 -14.91
C ILE A 237 14.31 6.24 -14.17
N THR A 238 14.85 5.12 -13.70
CA THR A 238 14.10 4.12 -12.91
C THR A 238 13.48 4.75 -11.66
N SER A 239 14.23 5.61 -10.96
CA SER A 239 13.73 6.35 -9.80
C SER A 239 12.57 7.30 -10.16
N ILE A 240 12.67 8.04 -11.26
CA ILE A 240 11.60 8.93 -11.75
C ILE A 240 10.33 8.15 -12.06
N LEU A 241 10.45 6.98 -12.70
CA LEU A 241 9.30 6.16 -13.06
C LEU A 241 8.63 5.56 -11.82
N ASN A 242 9.42 5.18 -10.81
CA ASN A 242 8.96 4.63 -9.53
C ASN A 242 8.45 5.69 -8.54
N GLN A 243 8.66 6.98 -8.79
CA GLN A 243 8.07 8.05 -7.98
C GLN A 243 6.55 7.98 -8.09
N ARG A 244 5.90 7.45 -7.04
CA ARG A 244 4.47 7.62 -6.82
C ARG A 244 4.22 9.10 -6.55
N GLN A 245 3.41 9.72 -7.40
CA GLN A 245 3.04 11.11 -7.17
C GLN A 245 2.08 11.19 -5.98
N VAL A 246 2.53 11.80 -4.89
CA VAL A 246 1.67 12.42 -3.88
C VAL A 246 1.34 13.83 -4.39
N SER A 247 0.48 13.94 -5.40
CA SER A 247 0.10 15.23 -6.01
C SER A 247 -1.32 15.63 -5.70
N PHE A 248 -1.62 15.82 -4.40
CA PHE A 248 -2.90 16.39 -3.99
C PHE A 248 -2.71 17.58 -3.02
N ILE A 249 -1.68 17.59 -2.17
CA ILE A 249 -1.59 18.51 -1.01
C ILE A 249 -1.44 20.01 -1.39
N GLN A 250 -0.85 20.36 -2.54
CA GLN A 250 -0.62 21.77 -2.88
C GLN A 250 -1.75 22.46 -3.67
N THR A 251 -2.67 21.72 -4.29
CA THR A 251 -3.80 22.29 -5.05
C THR A 251 -5.13 22.21 -4.27
N ILE A 252 -5.21 21.31 -3.29
CA ILE A 252 -6.32 21.15 -2.34
C ILE A 252 -6.64 22.44 -1.57
N LYS A 253 -5.65 23.25 -1.19
CA LYS A 253 -5.88 24.42 -0.31
C LYS A 253 -6.81 25.48 -0.93
N HIS A 254 -6.91 25.55 -2.26
CA HIS A 254 -7.69 26.58 -2.95
C HIS A 254 -9.02 26.10 -3.58
N LYS A 255 -9.26 24.79 -3.66
CA LYS A 255 -10.51 24.22 -4.24
C LYS A 255 -11.41 23.51 -3.22
N LEU A 256 -10.92 23.30 -1.99
CA LEU A 256 -11.69 22.70 -0.89
C LEU A 256 -12.94 23.49 -0.49
N GLU A 257 -13.02 24.78 -0.82
CA GLU A 257 -14.13 25.63 -0.40
C GLU A 257 -15.41 25.47 -1.24
N SER A 258 -15.36 24.93 -2.47
CA SER A 258 -16.50 25.10 -3.40
C SER A 258 -17.19 23.82 -3.91
N LEU A 259 -16.58 22.63 -3.88
CA LEU A 259 -17.17 21.42 -4.50
C LEU A 259 -17.44 20.24 -3.55
N PHE A 260 -17.31 20.46 -2.25
CA PHE A 260 -17.55 19.45 -1.21
C PHE A 260 -19.02 19.02 -1.08
N ILE A 261 -19.95 19.68 -1.76
CA ILE A 261 -21.37 19.71 -1.37
C ILE A 261 -22.25 18.60 -1.96
N LEU A 262 -21.99 17.94 -3.11
CA LEU A 262 -23.13 17.23 -3.75
C LEU A 262 -23.07 15.72 -4.07
N LEU A 263 -21.95 15.06 -4.45
CA LEU A 263 -22.10 13.74 -5.14
C LEU A 263 -21.29 12.53 -4.63
N ILE A 264 -20.42 12.67 -3.61
CA ILE A 264 -19.65 11.52 -3.07
C ILE A 264 -20.33 10.87 -1.85
N LYS A 265 -21.63 10.55 -1.92
CA LYS A 265 -22.30 9.83 -0.82
C LYS A 265 -22.81 8.42 -1.16
N LYS A 266 -22.85 7.96 -2.43
CA LYS A 266 -23.62 6.73 -2.75
C LYS A 266 -22.95 5.47 -3.31
N SER A 267 -21.70 5.42 -3.79
CA SER A 267 -21.14 4.14 -4.35
C SER A 267 -19.69 3.75 -3.99
N ARG A 268 -19.01 4.46 -3.07
CA ARG A 268 -17.69 4.02 -2.55
C ARG A 268 -17.75 2.74 -1.70
N LYS A 269 -18.93 2.38 -1.17
CA LYS A 269 -19.12 1.23 -0.27
C LYS A 269 -19.13 -0.10 -1.04
N LEU A 270 -19.68 -0.12 -2.26
CA LEU A 270 -19.82 -1.33 -3.06
C LEU A 270 -18.47 -1.80 -3.63
N LEU A 271 -17.67 -0.87 -4.17
CA LEU A 271 -16.34 -1.17 -4.70
C LEU A 271 -15.38 -1.69 -3.61
N LYS A 272 -15.40 -1.06 -2.43
CA LYS A 272 -14.64 -1.54 -1.26
C LYS A 272 -15.06 -2.95 -0.85
N LYS A 273 -16.35 -3.30 -0.99
CA LYS A 273 -16.87 -4.65 -0.68
C LYS A 273 -16.37 -5.71 -1.67
N CYS A 274 -16.32 -5.41 -2.97
CA CYS A 274 -15.82 -6.36 -3.97
C CYS A 274 -14.32 -6.65 -3.82
N ILE A 275 -13.50 -5.60 -3.61
CA ILE A 275 -12.05 -5.75 -3.34
C ILE A 275 -11.84 -6.59 -2.08
N ARG A 276 -12.61 -6.31 -1.03
CA ARG A 276 -12.59 -7.06 0.24
C ARG A 276 -12.85 -8.56 0.01
N LEU A 277 -13.87 -8.92 -0.78
CA LEU A 277 -14.21 -10.32 -1.07
C LEU A 277 -13.13 -11.04 -1.88
N PHE A 278 -12.55 -10.37 -2.88
CA PHE A 278 -11.48 -10.95 -3.70
C PHE A 278 -10.21 -11.24 -2.88
N VAL A 279 -9.81 -10.30 -2.02
CA VAL A 279 -8.67 -10.50 -1.11
C VAL A 279 -8.94 -11.65 -0.13
N ILE A 280 -10.15 -11.75 0.41
CA ILE A 280 -10.54 -12.86 1.29
C ILE A 280 -10.42 -14.20 0.55
N ALA A 281 -10.87 -14.30 -0.70
CA ALA A 281 -10.80 -15.52 -1.49
C ALA A 281 -9.34 -16.00 -1.71
N ILE A 282 -8.43 -15.08 -2.06
CA ILE A 282 -7.00 -15.39 -2.21
C ILE A 282 -6.41 -15.87 -0.89
N LEU A 283 -6.71 -15.19 0.21
CA LEU A 283 -6.17 -15.55 1.51
C LEU A 283 -6.72 -16.90 2.01
N LEU A 284 -7.99 -17.21 1.75
CA LEU A 284 -8.57 -18.52 2.05
C LEU A 284 -7.90 -19.64 1.24
N LEU A 285 -7.58 -19.38 -0.04
CA LEU A 285 -6.83 -20.31 -0.86
C LEU A 285 -5.41 -20.52 -0.30
N ALA A 286 -4.71 -19.44 0.05
CA ALA A 286 -3.39 -19.51 0.68
C ALA A 286 -3.42 -20.23 2.04
N LYS A 287 -4.46 -20.02 2.85
CA LYS A 287 -4.69 -20.72 4.13
C LYS A 287 -4.78 -22.23 3.90
N LYS A 288 -5.55 -22.64 2.87
CA LYS A 288 -5.72 -24.04 2.48
C LYS A 288 -4.40 -24.66 2.01
N VAL A 289 -3.65 -23.97 1.16
CA VAL A 289 -2.33 -24.42 0.67
C VAL A 289 -1.34 -24.63 1.82
N ARG A 290 -1.32 -23.71 2.79
CA ARG A 290 -0.41 -23.75 3.93
C ARG A 290 -0.87 -24.68 5.08
N ARG A 291 -2.07 -25.26 4.98
CA ARG A 291 -2.69 -26.12 6.02
C ARG A 291 -2.74 -25.45 7.39
N PHE A 292 -3.10 -24.15 7.44
CA PHE A 292 -3.32 -23.46 8.71
C PHE A 292 -4.54 -24.02 9.44
N GLU A 293 -4.53 -23.93 10.77
CA GLU A 293 -5.67 -24.33 11.60
C GLU A 293 -6.97 -23.64 11.17
N ASN A 294 -8.08 -24.37 11.27
CA ASN A 294 -9.40 -23.87 10.90
C ASN A 294 -9.80 -22.63 11.72
N SER A 295 -9.29 -22.52 12.95
CA SER A 295 -9.48 -21.40 13.88
C SER A 295 -8.92 -20.05 13.39
N PHE A 296 -7.96 -20.03 12.45
CA PHE A 296 -7.31 -18.79 12.01
C PHE A 296 -8.26 -17.89 11.18
N PRO A 297 -8.65 -16.70 11.67
CA PRO A 297 -9.62 -15.86 10.98
C PRO A 297 -8.97 -15.12 9.81
N VAL A 298 -9.40 -15.48 8.60
CA VAL A 298 -9.04 -14.74 7.38
C VAL A 298 -10.11 -13.67 7.16
N TYR A 299 -9.82 -12.46 7.60
CA TYR A 299 -10.66 -11.29 7.33
C TYR A 299 -9.88 -10.26 6.52
N SER A 300 -10.53 -9.20 6.06
CA SER A 300 -9.89 -8.06 5.38
C SER A 300 -10.22 -6.78 6.15
N PRO A 301 -9.27 -5.83 6.28
CA PRO A 301 -9.44 -4.63 7.10
C PRO A 301 -10.44 -3.65 6.46
N GLU A 302 -10.98 -2.70 7.22
CA GLU A 302 -11.88 -1.65 6.68
C GLU A 302 -11.13 -0.48 6.01
N PHE A 303 -9.84 -0.72 5.68
CA PHE A 303 -8.92 0.19 5.00
C PHE A 303 -8.57 1.46 5.79
N THR A 304 -8.64 1.44 7.12
CA THR A 304 -7.94 2.43 7.94
C THR A 304 -6.46 2.04 8.14
N SER A 305 -5.58 3.01 8.40
CA SER A 305 -4.15 2.73 8.60
C SER A 305 -3.90 1.78 9.79
N ARG A 306 -4.69 1.92 10.87
CA ARG A 306 -4.63 1.03 12.04
C ARG A 306 -5.09 -0.38 11.69
N GLU A 307 -6.22 -0.54 11.01
CA GLU A 307 -6.73 -1.87 10.67
C GLU A 307 -5.87 -2.57 9.62
N ILE A 308 -5.30 -1.85 8.66
CA ILE A 308 -4.34 -2.42 7.70
C ILE A 308 -3.11 -2.94 8.44
N LYS A 309 -2.59 -2.18 9.41
CA LYS A 309 -1.47 -2.61 10.25
C LYS A 309 -1.83 -3.85 11.09
N LEU A 310 -3.00 -3.84 11.74
CA LEU A 310 -3.48 -4.99 12.52
C LEU A 310 -3.71 -6.22 11.65
N TRP A 311 -4.28 -6.06 10.47
CA TRP A 311 -4.48 -7.13 9.50
C TRP A 311 -3.16 -7.70 8.98
N TYR A 312 -2.19 -6.84 8.69
CA TYR A 312 -0.85 -7.31 8.32
C TYR A 312 -0.24 -8.18 9.44
N LEU A 313 -0.36 -7.74 10.70
CA LEU A 313 0.17 -8.48 11.84
C LEU A 313 -0.60 -9.78 12.14
N LYS A 314 -1.94 -9.77 12.05
CA LYS A 314 -2.81 -10.91 12.41
C LYS A 314 -3.05 -11.90 11.29
N VAL A 315 -2.98 -11.46 10.04
CA VAL A 315 -3.37 -12.26 8.86
C VAL A 315 -2.17 -12.54 7.99
N ILE A 316 -1.50 -11.50 7.49
CA ILE A 316 -0.41 -11.66 6.51
C ILE A 316 0.82 -12.31 7.16
N LYS A 317 1.31 -11.77 8.29
CA LYS A 317 2.51 -12.28 8.94
C LYS A 317 2.45 -13.77 9.28
N PRO A 318 1.36 -14.28 9.90
CA PRO A 318 1.17 -15.70 10.11
C PRO A 318 1.10 -16.48 8.80
N LEU A 319 0.25 -16.07 7.86
CA LEU A 319 -0.03 -16.80 6.62
C LEU A 319 1.22 -17.03 5.76
N PHE A 320 2.16 -16.09 5.79
CA PHE A 320 3.43 -16.16 5.08
C PHE A 320 4.60 -16.65 5.95
N CYS A 321 4.35 -17.18 7.15
CA CYS A 321 5.35 -17.69 8.10
C CYS A 321 6.45 -16.65 8.47
N ILE A 322 6.12 -15.37 8.32
CA ILE A 322 6.96 -14.25 8.75
C ILE A 322 6.90 -14.17 10.28
N ASP A 323 5.70 -14.38 10.84
CA ASP A 323 5.56 -14.64 12.27
C ASP A 323 6.20 -15.99 12.60
N VAL A 324 7.16 -15.92 13.51
CA VAL A 324 7.95 -17.06 13.93
C VAL A 324 7.09 -18.07 14.71
N GLN A 325 6.04 -17.61 15.41
CA GLN A 325 5.13 -18.48 16.18
C GLN A 325 4.41 -19.53 15.32
N PHE A 326 4.33 -19.32 13.99
CA PHE A 326 3.67 -20.24 13.06
C PHE A 326 4.65 -21.15 12.31
N ARG A 327 5.92 -21.20 12.72
CA ARG A 327 6.92 -22.10 12.14
C ARG A 327 6.90 -23.43 12.89
N LYS A 328 6.91 -24.54 12.14
CA LYS A 328 6.78 -25.91 12.69
C LYS A 328 7.86 -26.26 13.73
N ASN A 329 9.10 -25.84 13.51
CA ASN A 329 10.25 -26.22 14.34
C ASN A 329 10.86 -25.00 15.03
N ILE A 330 10.04 -24.26 15.79
CA ILE A 330 10.53 -23.12 16.54
C ILE A 330 11.03 -23.50 17.93
N LYS A 331 12.20 -22.95 18.29
CA LYS A 331 12.80 -23.06 19.62
C LYS A 331 13.59 -21.79 19.93
N SER A 332 13.77 -21.52 21.22
CA SER A 332 14.71 -20.57 21.77
C SER A 332 15.68 -21.29 22.70
N ASP A 333 16.91 -20.82 22.76
CA ASP A 333 17.92 -21.33 23.68
C ASP A 333 18.08 -20.45 24.93
N ILE A 334 17.27 -19.39 25.04
CA ILE A 334 17.30 -18.47 26.18
C ILE A 334 16.42 -19.03 27.29
N PRO A 335 16.98 -19.36 28.48
CA PRO A 335 16.21 -19.88 29.59
C PRO A 335 15.26 -18.83 30.16
N ILE A 336 14.10 -19.27 30.65
CA ILE A 336 13.12 -18.43 31.35
C ILE A 336 12.57 -19.14 32.58
N ASP A 337 12.10 -18.36 33.55
CA ASP A 337 11.20 -18.83 34.61
C ASP A 337 9.73 -18.56 34.23
N ILE A 338 8.80 -19.28 34.85
CA ILE A 338 7.36 -19.05 34.72
C ILE A 338 6.77 -18.75 36.09
N ILE A 339 5.96 -17.71 36.19
CA ILE A 339 5.28 -17.28 37.41
C ILE A 339 3.77 -17.29 37.16
N ILE A 340 3.03 -18.05 37.97
CA ILE A 340 1.59 -18.24 37.86
C ILE A 340 0.92 -17.84 39.18
N PRO A 341 0.44 -16.58 39.29
CA PRO A 341 -0.45 -16.19 40.37
C PRO A 341 -1.81 -16.85 40.20
N THR A 342 -2.34 -17.48 41.24
CA THR A 342 -3.61 -18.22 41.17
C THR A 342 -4.37 -18.16 42.50
N ILE A 343 -5.64 -18.55 42.46
CA ILE A 343 -6.52 -18.66 43.61
C ILE A 343 -7.33 -19.96 43.49
N LYS A 344 -7.97 -20.37 44.59
CA LYS A 344 -8.77 -21.60 44.65
C LYS A 344 -9.79 -21.73 43.50
N LYS A 345 -10.37 -20.62 43.07
CA LYS A 345 -11.33 -20.57 41.96
C LYS A 345 -10.79 -21.21 40.68
N ASP A 346 -9.49 -21.04 40.40
CA ASP A 346 -8.86 -21.50 39.15
C ASP A 346 -8.04 -22.79 39.32
N ALA A 347 -8.01 -23.36 40.55
CA ALA A 347 -7.22 -24.54 40.88
C ALA A 347 -7.56 -25.76 40.01
N TYR A 348 -8.81 -25.90 39.59
CA TYR A 348 -9.25 -27.01 38.72
C TYR A 348 -8.58 -26.99 37.33
N LEU A 349 -8.14 -25.81 36.86
CA LEU A 349 -7.52 -25.64 35.54
C LEU A 349 -5.98 -25.62 35.63
N LEU A 350 -5.43 -25.34 36.81
CA LEU A 350 -4.01 -25.10 37.05
C LEU A 350 -3.09 -26.22 36.52
N SER A 351 -3.43 -27.49 36.78
CA SER A 351 -2.63 -28.62 36.28
C SER A 351 -2.53 -28.62 34.76
N HIS A 352 -3.63 -28.32 34.06
CA HIS A 352 -3.66 -28.23 32.60
C HIS A 352 -2.82 -27.05 32.08
N VAL A 353 -2.86 -25.92 32.78
CA VAL A 353 -2.02 -24.74 32.46
C VAL A 353 -0.54 -25.08 32.58
N ILE A 354 -0.13 -25.74 33.67
CA ILE A 354 1.29 -26.11 33.90
C ILE A 354 1.76 -27.12 32.84
N ILE A 355 0.97 -28.14 32.55
CA ILE A 355 1.31 -29.15 31.53
C ILE A 355 1.44 -28.49 30.15
N ALA A 356 0.50 -27.62 29.80
CA ALA A 356 0.55 -26.87 28.55
C ALA A 356 1.78 -25.95 28.48
N ALA A 357 2.11 -25.25 29.57
CA ALA A 357 3.30 -24.41 29.64
C ALA A 357 4.57 -25.22 29.38
N LYS A 358 4.76 -26.36 30.07
CA LYS A 358 5.92 -27.25 29.90
C LYS A 358 6.04 -27.83 28.49
N THR A 359 4.92 -28.17 27.87
CA THR A 359 4.91 -28.86 26.58
C THR A 359 4.95 -27.90 25.39
N GLN A 360 4.33 -26.73 25.50
CA GLN A 360 4.16 -25.80 24.38
C GLN A 360 5.15 -24.64 24.39
N ILE A 361 5.65 -24.20 25.54
CA ILE A 361 6.66 -23.14 25.56
C ILE A 361 8.01 -23.74 25.16
N LYS A 362 8.56 -23.27 24.04
CA LYS A 362 9.79 -23.79 23.42
C LYS A 362 11.04 -23.02 23.87
N HIS A 363 11.11 -22.75 25.17
CA HIS A 363 12.28 -22.24 25.89
C HIS A 363 12.75 -23.30 26.89
N PRO A 364 14.03 -23.30 27.30
CA PRO A 364 14.44 -23.96 28.53
C PRO A 364 13.71 -23.31 29.71
N ILE A 365 12.85 -24.06 30.40
CA ILE A 365 12.14 -23.57 31.59
C ILE A 365 12.98 -23.98 32.79
N SER A 366 13.48 -22.99 33.55
CA SER A 366 14.30 -23.27 34.74
C SER A 366 13.42 -23.61 35.94
N ASN A 367 12.42 -22.79 36.24
CA ASN A 367 11.47 -23.01 37.31
C ASN A 367 10.05 -22.59 36.91
N ILE A 368 9.06 -23.18 37.59
CA ILE A 368 7.67 -22.73 37.57
C ILE A 368 7.26 -22.42 39.01
N PHE A 369 6.92 -21.16 39.27
CA PHE A 369 6.49 -20.65 40.57
C PHE A 369 4.97 -20.47 40.60
N ILE A 370 4.31 -21.10 41.56
CA ILE A 370 2.87 -20.93 41.82
C ILE A 370 2.70 -20.01 43.02
N ILE A 371 2.10 -18.84 42.81
CA ILE A 371 1.87 -17.85 43.87
C ILE A 371 0.38 -17.87 44.21
N ALA A 372 0.03 -18.22 45.44
CA ALA A 372 -1.36 -18.32 45.85
C ALA A 372 -1.54 -18.19 47.37
N PRO A 373 -2.79 -18.06 47.86
CA PRO A 373 -3.09 -18.26 49.27
C PRO A 373 -2.68 -19.66 49.73
N ASN A 374 -2.55 -19.85 51.05
CA ASN A 374 -2.27 -21.16 51.63
C ASN A 374 -3.48 -22.11 51.46
N ASP A 375 -3.55 -22.79 50.32
CA ASP A 375 -4.61 -23.73 49.96
C ASP A 375 -4.04 -25.10 49.63
N SER A 376 -4.54 -26.13 50.32
CA SER A 376 -4.04 -27.51 50.21
C SER A 376 -4.14 -28.10 48.80
N GLN A 377 -5.16 -27.72 48.02
CA GLN A 377 -5.35 -28.23 46.66
C GLN A 377 -4.27 -27.68 45.74
N ILE A 378 -4.00 -26.37 45.83
CA ILE A 378 -2.98 -25.70 45.01
C ILE A 378 -1.57 -26.22 45.36
N ILE A 379 -1.28 -26.40 46.64
CA ILE A 379 0.01 -26.96 47.11
C ILE A 379 0.21 -28.38 46.58
N THR A 380 -0.84 -29.20 46.62
CA THR A 380 -0.81 -30.57 46.10
C THR A 380 -0.52 -30.56 44.60
N ILE A 381 -1.24 -29.73 43.82
CA ILE A 381 -1.01 -29.58 42.38
C ILE A 381 0.43 -29.12 42.09
N ALA A 382 0.93 -28.12 42.82
CA ALA A 382 2.29 -27.62 42.64
C ALA A 382 3.33 -28.73 42.88
N LYS A 383 3.16 -29.53 43.94
CA LYS A 383 4.04 -30.66 44.26
C LYS A 383 3.99 -31.75 43.19
N GLU A 384 2.79 -32.18 42.80
CA GLU A 384 2.58 -33.19 41.76
C GLU A 384 3.19 -32.77 40.42
N GLN A 385 3.09 -31.48 40.09
CA GLN A 385 3.67 -30.92 38.87
C GLN A 385 5.12 -30.45 39.04
N SER A 386 5.80 -30.77 40.15
CA SER A 386 7.20 -30.35 40.39
C SER A 386 7.43 -28.84 40.22
N CYS A 387 6.51 -28.04 40.73
CA CYS A 387 6.54 -26.58 40.74
C CYS A 387 6.81 -26.06 42.16
N THR A 388 7.36 -24.86 42.28
CA THR A 388 7.63 -24.22 43.57
C THR A 388 6.41 -23.42 44.02
N PHE A 389 5.80 -23.81 45.14
CA PHE A 389 4.73 -23.03 45.76
C PHE A 389 5.32 -21.87 46.58
N ILE A 390 4.73 -20.68 46.43
CA ILE A 390 5.04 -19.49 47.22
C ILE A 390 3.74 -18.94 47.78
N ASN A 391 3.69 -18.77 49.10
CA ASN A 391 2.56 -18.10 49.74
C ASN A 391 2.52 -16.63 49.31
N GLU A 392 1.41 -16.17 48.76
CA GLU A 392 1.27 -14.80 48.25
C GLU A 392 1.58 -13.71 49.30
N ASN A 393 1.29 -13.98 50.58
CA ASN A 393 1.57 -13.06 51.68
C ASN A 393 3.07 -12.91 52.01
N SER A 394 3.92 -13.78 51.46
CA SER A 394 5.38 -13.70 51.63
C SER A 394 6.09 -12.90 50.54
N VAL A 395 5.40 -12.58 49.44
CA VAL A 395 6.01 -11.93 48.26
C VAL A 395 6.22 -10.44 48.49
N LEU A 396 5.23 -9.76 49.07
CA LEU A 396 5.24 -8.32 49.32
C LEU A 396 5.41 -8.07 50.82
N LYS A 397 6.55 -7.49 51.22
CA LYS A 397 6.98 -7.39 52.63
C LYS A 397 6.00 -6.67 53.57
N ASN A 398 5.08 -5.83 53.08
CA ASN A 398 4.16 -5.04 53.92
C ASN A 398 2.79 -4.80 53.26
N ILE A 399 2.44 -5.55 52.21
CA ILE A 399 1.17 -5.37 51.51
C ILE A 399 0.53 -6.75 51.44
N THR A 400 -0.63 -6.88 52.07
CA THR A 400 -1.52 -8.04 51.91
C THR A 400 -2.77 -7.63 51.18
N LYS A 401 -3.58 -8.60 50.76
CA LYS A 401 -4.88 -8.32 50.14
C LYS A 401 -5.76 -7.46 51.07
N GLU A 402 -5.76 -7.75 52.37
CA GLU A 402 -6.59 -7.08 53.38
C GLU A 402 -6.15 -5.62 53.63
N SER A 403 -4.88 -5.30 53.37
CA SER A 403 -4.37 -3.92 53.48
C SER A 403 -4.79 -3.01 52.32
N ILE A 404 -5.37 -3.57 51.25
CA ILE A 404 -5.79 -2.83 50.07
C ILE A 404 -7.29 -2.56 50.17
N VAL A 405 -7.68 -1.28 50.07
CA VAL A 405 -9.09 -0.87 49.94
C VAL A 405 -9.29 -0.32 48.53
N TYR A 406 -9.86 -1.12 47.64
CA TYR A 406 -10.08 -0.72 46.26
C TYR A 406 -11.46 -1.15 45.76
N ASN A 407 -12.38 -0.18 45.68
CA ASN A 407 -13.76 -0.38 45.20
C ASN A 407 -14.00 0.38 43.90
N VAL A 408 -14.63 -0.27 42.92
CA VAL A 408 -15.01 0.34 41.64
C VAL A 408 -16.47 0.01 41.38
N GLU A 409 -17.32 1.04 41.25
CA GLU A 409 -18.76 0.90 40.97
C GLU A 409 -19.48 -0.07 41.93
N GLY A 410 -19.12 -0.02 43.22
CA GLY A 410 -19.70 -0.88 44.26
C GLY A 410 -19.14 -2.30 44.33
N SER A 411 -18.17 -2.66 43.48
CA SER A 411 -17.49 -3.95 43.52
C SER A 411 -16.10 -3.85 44.17
N ASP A 412 -15.81 -4.73 45.14
CA ASP A 412 -14.48 -4.88 45.71
C ASP A 412 -13.51 -5.51 44.68
N ARG A 413 -12.43 -4.79 44.38
CA ARG A 413 -11.38 -5.15 43.43
C ARG A 413 -10.01 -5.27 44.11
N SER A 414 -9.94 -5.28 45.43
CA SER A 414 -8.69 -5.30 46.21
C SER A 414 -7.83 -6.52 45.90
N GLY A 415 -8.45 -7.71 45.79
CA GLY A 415 -7.75 -8.93 45.38
C GLY A 415 -7.21 -8.88 43.95
N TRP A 416 -7.94 -8.24 43.03
CA TRP A 416 -7.46 -8.06 41.65
C TRP A 416 -6.23 -7.15 41.60
N LEU A 417 -6.24 -6.04 42.37
CA LEU A 417 -5.11 -5.12 42.46
C LEU A 417 -3.91 -5.79 43.12
N PHE A 418 -4.12 -6.54 44.21
CA PHE A 418 -3.09 -7.33 44.88
C PHE A 418 -2.39 -8.27 43.90
N GLN A 419 -3.17 -8.98 43.07
CA GLN A 419 -2.63 -9.86 42.04
C GLN A 419 -1.73 -9.11 41.04
N GLN A 420 -2.05 -7.86 40.67
CA GLN A 420 -1.18 -7.08 39.78
C GLN A 420 0.16 -6.73 40.44
N LEU A 421 0.16 -6.45 41.76
CA LEU A 421 1.38 -6.19 42.52
C LEU A 421 2.25 -7.44 42.66
N LEU A 422 1.64 -8.62 42.85
CA LEU A 422 2.35 -9.90 42.83
C LEU A 422 3.04 -10.13 41.48
N LYS A 423 2.34 -9.86 40.37
CA LYS A 423 2.91 -9.93 39.02
C LYS A 423 4.11 -9.00 38.87
N LEU A 424 4.00 -7.75 39.31
CA LEU A 424 5.10 -6.77 39.29
C LEU A 424 6.26 -7.10 40.25
N SER A 425 6.12 -8.12 41.09
CA SER A 425 7.20 -8.61 41.98
C SER A 425 7.98 -9.78 41.37
N GLY A 426 7.72 -10.14 40.11
CA GLY A 426 8.39 -11.28 39.48
C GLY A 426 9.92 -11.15 39.39
N ASP A 427 10.48 -9.94 39.43
CA ASP A 427 11.92 -9.69 39.55
C ASP A 427 12.52 -10.14 40.88
N THR A 428 11.76 -10.18 41.97
CA THR A 428 12.25 -10.69 43.27
C THR A 428 12.12 -12.21 43.38
N ILE A 429 11.23 -12.81 42.59
CA ILE A 429 10.93 -14.24 42.59
C ILE A 429 11.76 -15.01 41.57
N SER A 430 11.89 -14.47 40.35
CA SER A 430 12.58 -15.13 39.24
C SER A 430 14.07 -15.30 39.52
N THR A 431 14.63 -16.43 39.12
CA THR A 431 16.06 -16.71 39.09
C THR A 431 16.71 -16.30 37.77
N GLN A 432 15.93 -16.25 36.69
CA GLN A 432 16.38 -15.88 35.34
C GLN A 432 16.18 -14.38 35.06
N GLU A 433 17.00 -13.83 34.14
CA GLU A 433 16.82 -12.45 33.62
C GLU A 433 15.45 -12.27 32.97
N HIS A 434 14.96 -13.30 32.29
CA HIS A 434 13.66 -13.31 31.63
C HIS A 434 12.70 -14.26 32.34
N PHE A 435 11.48 -13.79 32.59
CA PHE A 435 10.42 -14.61 33.17
C PHE A 435 9.07 -14.32 32.53
N LEU A 436 8.27 -15.36 32.40
CA LEU A 436 6.92 -15.28 31.89
C LEU A 436 5.94 -15.21 33.06
N ILE A 437 5.15 -14.15 33.12
CA ILE A 437 3.96 -14.13 33.95
C ILE A 437 2.82 -14.74 33.14
N LEU A 438 2.16 -15.76 33.68
CA LEU A 438 1.08 -16.50 33.03
C LEU A 438 -0.15 -16.54 33.93
N ASP A 439 -1.31 -16.13 33.41
CA ASP A 439 -2.57 -16.24 34.12
C ASP A 439 -2.96 -17.71 34.34
N SER A 440 -3.50 -18.02 35.53
CA SER A 440 -3.79 -19.41 35.94
C SER A 440 -4.98 -20.05 35.23
N ASP A 441 -5.65 -19.31 34.36
CA ASP A 441 -6.75 -19.75 33.52
C ASP A 441 -6.37 -19.83 32.03
N THR A 442 -5.08 -19.73 31.70
CA THR A 442 -4.61 -19.65 30.30
C THR A 442 -3.84 -20.88 29.85
N ILE A 443 -4.39 -21.61 28.87
CA ILE A 443 -3.80 -22.82 28.31
C ILE A 443 -3.19 -22.54 26.93
N PHE A 444 -1.90 -22.84 26.76
CA PHE A 444 -1.25 -22.84 25.45
C PHE A 444 -1.68 -24.07 24.65
N THR A 445 -2.22 -23.85 23.44
CA THR A 445 -2.68 -24.93 22.55
C THR A 445 -1.72 -25.25 21.43
N ARG A 446 -0.63 -24.48 21.28
CA ARG A 446 0.37 -24.65 20.23
C ARG A 446 1.76 -24.23 20.72
N PRO A 447 2.84 -24.69 20.06
CA PRO A 447 4.20 -24.27 20.36
C PRO A 447 4.37 -22.74 20.32
N VAL A 448 5.02 -22.16 21.34
CA VAL A 448 5.30 -20.73 21.41
C VAL A 448 6.73 -20.43 21.87
N VAL A 449 7.29 -19.33 21.40
CA VAL A 449 8.52 -18.72 21.94
C VAL A 449 8.29 -17.23 22.22
N PHE A 450 8.98 -16.70 23.22
CA PHE A 450 8.90 -15.29 23.62
C PHE A 450 10.14 -14.51 23.23
N ILE A 451 11.27 -15.20 22.97
CA ILE A 451 12.49 -14.59 22.47
C ILE A 451 13.05 -15.47 21.37
N HIS A 452 13.35 -14.89 20.20
CA HIS A 452 13.97 -15.61 19.10
C HIS A 452 15.05 -14.74 18.45
N ARG A 453 16.26 -15.27 18.30
CA ARG A 453 17.43 -14.53 17.77
C ARG A 453 17.63 -13.16 18.46
N ASN A 454 17.61 -13.17 19.80
CA ASN A 454 17.75 -11.98 20.67
C ASN A 454 16.68 -10.89 20.44
N LYS A 455 15.52 -11.25 19.87
CA LYS A 455 14.39 -10.34 19.73
C LYS A 455 13.21 -10.85 20.55
N VAL A 456 12.69 -9.98 21.41
CA VAL A 456 11.47 -10.24 22.18
C VAL A 456 10.25 -10.22 21.25
N ILE A 457 9.36 -11.16 21.45
CA ILE A 457 8.11 -11.31 20.70
C ILE A 457 6.97 -10.88 21.63
N PHE A 458 6.38 -9.73 21.33
CA PHE A 458 5.20 -9.23 22.03
C PHE A 458 3.93 -9.63 21.29
N ASN A 459 2.96 -10.17 22.03
CA ASN A 459 1.61 -10.29 21.54
C ASN A 459 0.90 -8.94 21.62
N HIS A 460 0.06 -8.69 20.64
CA HIS A 460 -0.77 -7.50 20.62
C HIS A 460 -2.25 -7.89 20.65
N SER A 461 -3.08 -7.01 21.20
CA SER A 461 -4.52 -7.14 21.23
C SER A 461 -5.20 -5.95 20.55
N ASP A 462 -6.49 -6.11 20.25
CA ASP A 462 -7.32 -4.99 19.76
C ASP A 462 -7.95 -4.20 20.92
N GLU A 463 -7.81 -4.72 22.15
CA GLU A 463 -8.35 -4.12 23.36
C GLU A 463 -7.76 -2.73 23.59
N SER A 464 -8.64 -1.76 23.78
CA SER A 464 -8.29 -0.36 23.97
C SER A 464 -9.14 0.21 25.09
N HIS A 465 -8.65 0.11 26.32
CA HIS A 465 -9.33 0.66 27.48
C HIS A 465 -8.73 2.03 27.83
N LYS A 466 -9.47 3.10 27.59
CA LYS A 466 -9.02 4.49 27.77
C LYS A 466 -8.35 4.75 29.14
N PRO A 467 -8.89 4.25 30.26
CA PRO A 467 -8.25 4.40 31.57
C PRO A 467 -6.79 3.92 31.63
N TYR A 468 -6.39 2.88 30.89
CA TYR A 468 -4.99 2.41 30.89
C TYR A 468 -4.04 3.47 30.34
N TYR A 469 -4.44 4.20 29.29
CA TYR A 469 -3.64 5.27 28.69
C TYR A 469 -3.55 6.50 29.59
N GLU A 470 -4.65 6.82 30.28
CA GLU A 470 -4.70 7.93 31.24
C GLU A 470 -3.79 7.64 32.45
N VAL A 471 -3.87 6.41 33.00
CA VAL A 471 -3.00 5.95 34.08
C VAL A 471 -1.54 5.93 33.64
N TYR A 472 -1.22 5.41 32.45
CA TYR A 472 0.15 5.43 31.92
C TYR A 472 0.70 6.85 31.85
N ARG A 473 -0.07 7.82 31.32
CA ARG A 473 0.35 9.22 31.26
C ARG A 473 0.55 9.81 32.66
N LYS A 474 -0.33 9.49 33.61
CA LYS A 474 -0.18 9.92 35.02
C LYS A 474 1.11 9.36 35.63
N ILE A 475 1.40 8.08 35.44
CA ILE A 475 2.58 7.40 35.98
C ILE A 475 3.87 7.91 35.32
N PHE A 476 3.97 7.90 33.99
CA PHE A 476 5.23 8.18 33.28
C PHE A 476 5.37 9.60 32.75
N GLY A 477 4.33 10.44 32.83
CA GLY A 477 4.38 11.85 32.43
C GLY A 477 4.36 12.09 30.92
N SER A 478 4.33 11.03 30.11
CA SER A 478 4.26 11.10 28.66
C SER A 478 3.22 10.10 28.13
N PRO A 479 2.63 10.38 26.94
CA PRO A 479 1.72 9.41 26.32
C PRO A 479 2.47 8.17 25.83
N ILE A 480 1.77 7.04 25.75
CA ILE A 480 2.28 5.82 25.12
C ILE A 480 2.69 6.13 23.66
N LYS A 481 3.89 5.69 23.26
CA LYS A 481 4.41 5.86 21.88
C LYS A 481 3.84 4.84 20.89
N SER A 482 3.46 3.65 21.37
CA SER A 482 2.92 2.58 20.52
C SER A 482 1.46 2.83 20.13
N SER A 483 1.14 2.57 18.87
CA SER A 483 -0.24 2.54 18.35
C SER A 483 -0.96 1.21 18.59
N LEU A 484 -0.29 0.22 19.21
CA LEU A 484 -0.81 -1.12 19.48
C LEU A 484 -1.00 -1.32 20.98
N SER A 485 -2.03 -2.08 21.35
CA SER A 485 -2.18 -2.62 22.70
C SER A 485 -1.44 -3.94 22.81
N PHE A 486 -0.82 -4.18 23.97
CA PHE A 486 -0.10 -5.42 24.28
C PHE A 486 -0.73 -6.14 25.48
N VAL A 487 -1.98 -5.82 25.79
CA VAL A 487 -2.74 -6.53 26.83
C VAL A 487 -2.89 -8.00 26.41
N SER A 488 -2.46 -8.90 27.27
CA SER A 488 -2.46 -10.34 27.03
C SER A 488 -2.53 -11.08 28.37
N HIS A 489 -3.07 -12.30 28.36
CA HIS A 489 -3.16 -13.17 29.55
C HIS A 489 -1.81 -13.72 30.03
N TYR A 490 -0.73 -13.34 29.35
CA TYR A 490 0.62 -13.58 29.77
C TYR A 490 1.53 -12.49 29.23
N MET A 491 2.66 -12.28 29.89
CA MET A 491 3.65 -11.31 29.43
C MET A 491 5.04 -11.76 29.82
N LEU A 492 5.98 -11.66 28.87
CA LEU A 492 7.40 -11.85 29.16
C LEU A 492 7.97 -10.56 29.74
N TRP A 493 8.70 -10.69 30.84
CA TRP A 493 9.39 -9.61 31.52
C TRP A 493 10.90 -9.79 31.45
N SER A 494 11.61 -8.68 31.61
CA SER A 494 13.04 -8.63 31.90
C SER A 494 13.19 -8.00 33.28
N LYS A 495 14.02 -8.60 34.14
CA LYS A 495 14.33 -8.02 35.45
C LYS A 495 14.89 -6.62 35.30
N THR A 496 15.84 -6.47 34.38
CA THR A 496 16.48 -5.19 34.08
C THR A 496 15.46 -4.10 33.75
N TYR A 497 14.57 -4.34 32.78
CA TYR A 497 13.58 -3.35 32.38
C TYR A 497 12.48 -3.12 33.43
N LEU A 498 12.10 -4.16 34.20
CA LEU A 498 11.13 -4.01 35.28
C LEU A 498 11.70 -3.13 36.41
N GLN A 499 12.96 -3.31 36.79
CA GLN A 499 13.63 -2.48 37.78
C GLN A 499 13.79 -1.03 37.30
N GLU A 500 14.20 -0.83 36.04
CA GLU A 500 14.26 0.51 35.43
C GLU A 500 12.89 1.20 35.47
N MET A 501 11.83 0.47 35.13
CA MET A 501 10.46 0.98 35.19
C MET A 501 10.08 1.38 36.61
N LYS A 502 10.32 0.53 37.62
CA LYS A 502 10.03 0.84 39.03
C LYS A 502 10.79 2.07 39.51
N ASN A 503 12.10 2.13 39.26
CA ASN A 503 12.94 3.27 39.62
C ASN A 503 12.43 4.57 38.98
N THR A 504 11.99 4.52 37.73
CA THR A 504 11.40 5.67 37.03
C THR A 504 10.13 6.18 37.74
N ILE A 505 9.27 5.26 38.16
CA ILE A 505 8.02 5.58 38.87
C ILE A 505 8.34 6.19 40.24
N GLU A 506 9.21 5.55 41.02
CA GLU A 506 9.59 5.98 42.36
C GLU A 506 10.26 7.36 42.35
N ASN A 507 11.21 7.58 41.44
CA ASN A 507 11.88 8.87 41.28
C ASN A 507 10.88 10.00 40.97
N LYS A 508 9.88 9.73 40.14
CA LYS A 508 8.85 10.72 39.83
C LYS A 508 7.96 11.04 41.03
N ILE A 509 7.56 10.02 41.80
CA ILE A 509 6.78 10.23 43.03
C ILE A 509 7.58 11.07 44.03
N MET A 510 8.88 10.80 44.18
CA MET A 510 9.76 11.61 45.05
C MET A 510 9.90 13.07 44.59
N ILE A 511 9.87 13.33 43.28
CA ILE A 511 9.92 14.70 42.72
C ILE A 511 8.57 15.41 42.89
N CYS A 512 7.45 14.75 42.65
CA CYS A 512 6.10 15.33 42.77
C CYS A 512 5.60 15.44 44.21
N GLY A 513 6.13 14.67 45.16
CA GLY A 513 5.81 14.74 46.59
C GLY A 513 6.59 15.82 47.36
N LYS A 514 7.41 16.62 46.68
CA LYS A 514 8.13 17.79 47.24
C LYS A 514 7.49 19.15 46.85
N THR A 515 6.27 19.12 46.32
CA THR A 515 5.39 20.27 46.06
C THR A 515 4.03 19.96 46.64
#